data_AF-A0A7J6SQ92-F1
#
_entry.id   AF-A0A7J6SQ92-F1
#
_cell.length_a   1.000
_cell.length_b   1.000
_cell.length_c   1.000
_cell.angle_alpha   90.00
_cell.angle_beta   90.00
_cell.angle_gamma   90.00
#
_symmetry.space_group_name_H-M   'P 1'
#
loop_
_entity.id
_entity.type
_entity.pdbx_description
1 polymer ?
#
loop_
_entity_poly.entity_id
_entity_poly.type
_entity_poly.pdbx_seq_one_letter_code
_entity_poly.pdbx_strand_id
1 'polypeptide(L)'
;MVDELRESNAPTKGNEEHLRTALRDYFLSLRAPSADKEEDSKRLEEDVDAALGGMKATLQDSLLDKNDVEWGDIVSGIKSTRAEADDIDATLKSDRGAIGHTIEEWLASPSPSTQKKGLLLCARALLAQEGLSSPSFLEDVYDSHLAERIVLLGLDCVEYRWLAGFLLRSENEHPLDSAASAEGLSQKSLRALQTALKKVKGAPTVIQFGDPERVRSFRRAVGSRDGVKALARGKCSVGLALLCIEQRNRSMVAQLGLSVLLKGMDAPESDGFGDTALLCRQAACQIGASVDPRSLTYAQCATIADACLKQIPAATNELEEFEAALALTRLTGAVPDLRAFVANKGAWGIVRELAFSSNERVKTVGVEVLCNLSSTEKVREWFSASTGSAQEDFKVLTALASAEPLRIRIAATGALATLLMEDDEERDFPIARMAVRNGMTVPSLSRMITDEHEDMGVRYRAATAAQAIIASGVDGGEDLIETLRNCKIASDSDDAVAVSMKELVRKTLELCEDSC
;
A
#
# COMPACT_ATOMS: atom_id res chain seq x y z
N MET A 1 -21.80 18.35 21.71
CA MET A 1 -22.73 19.50 21.66
C MET A 1 -22.74 20.27 20.34
N VAL A 2 -21.69 21.00 19.92
CA VAL A 2 -21.72 21.70 18.60
C VAL A 2 -21.85 20.69 17.44
N ASP A 3 -21.18 19.55 17.54
CA ASP A 3 -21.28 18.48 16.55
C ASP A 3 -22.64 17.74 16.60
N GLU A 4 -23.22 17.54 17.79
CA GLU A 4 -24.59 17.00 17.94
C GLU A 4 -25.65 17.94 17.36
N LEU A 5 -25.44 19.26 17.49
CA LEU A 5 -26.29 20.28 16.87
C LEU A 5 -26.19 20.25 15.34
N ARG A 6 -24.99 20.04 14.80
CA ARG A 6 -24.75 19.88 13.35
C ARG A 6 -25.41 18.61 12.80
N GLU A 7 -25.47 17.54 13.60
CA GLU A 7 -26.10 16.28 13.19
C GLU A 7 -27.63 16.31 13.27
N SER A 8 -28.22 17.15 14.14
CA SER A 8 -29.67 17.21 14.37
C SER A 8 -30.52 17.89 13.28
N ASN A 9 -29.90 18.57 12.30
CA ASN A 9 -30.55 19.14 11.10
C ASN A 9 -31.84 19.99 11.30
N ALA A 10 -32.00 20.78 12.38
CA ALA A 10 -32.98 21.91 12.46
C ALA A 10 -32.82 22.83 13.70
N PRO A 11 -33.09 24.15 13.60
CA PRO A 11 -33.35 25.00 14.77
C PRO A 11 -34.86 25.24 14.97
N THR A 12 -35.37 24.89 16.15
CA THR A 12 -36.66 25.41 16.67
C THR A 12 -36.43 26.03 18.04
N LYS A 13 -37.34 26.92 18.49
CA LYS A 13 -37.31 27.50 19.86
C LYS A 13 -37.26 26.44 20.98
N GLY A 14 -37.72 25.20 20.72
CA GLY A 14 -37.65 24.11 21.69
C GLY A 14 -36.24 23.56 21.93
N ASN A 15 -35.33 23.70 20.96
CA ASN A 15 -33.96 23.18 21.08
C ASN A 15 -33.05 24.14 21.87
N GLU A 16 -33.30 25.46 21.81
CA GLU A 16 -32.56 26.44 22.61
C GLU A 16 -32.81 26.23 24.11
N GLU A 17 -34.06 25.93 24.50
CA GLU A 17 -34.39 25.61 25.90
C GLU A 17 -33.73 24.29 26.37
N HIS A 18 -33.67 23.28 25.49
CA HIS A 18 -32.98 22.01 25.77
C HIS A 18 -31.47 22.21 25.95
N LEU A 19 -30.85 23.03 25.10
CA LEU A 19 -29.43 23.38 25.20
C LEU A 19 -29.14 24.21 26.44
N ARG A 20 -30.02 25.16 26.77
CA ARG A 20 -29.91 25.97 27.98
C ARG A 20 -29.97 25.08 29.21
N THR A 21 -30.86 24.09 29.22
CA THR A 21 -30.98 23.10 30.30
C THR A 21 -29.70 22.25 30.41
N ALA A 22 -29.20 21.71 29.31
CA ALA A 22 -27.97 20.89 29.30
C ALA A 22 -26.72 21.68 29.74
N LEU A 23 -26.58 22.95 29.30
CA LEU A 23 -25.50 23.82 29.74
C LEU A 23 -25.64 24.19 31.22
N ARG A 24 -26.86 24.44 31.69
CA ARG A 24 -27.13 24.70 33.11
C ARG A 24 -26.71 23.50 33.97
N ASP A 25 -27.07 22.28 33.57
CA ASP A 25 -26.66 21.06 34.27
C ASP A 25 -25.14 20.86 34.26
N TYR A 26 -24.49 21.12 33.12
CA TYR A 26 -23.04 21.06 33.00
C TYR A 26 -22.33 22.08 33.92
N PHE A 27 -22.72 23.35 33.89
CA PHE A 27 -22.10 24.37 34.75
C PHE A 27 -22.41 24.15 36.23
N LEU A 28 -23.59 23.62 36.57
CA LEU A 28 -23.91 23.18 37.93
C LEU A 28 -23.00 22.04 38.38
N SER A 29 -22.65 21.10 37.50
CA SER A 29 -21.74 20.00 37.82
C SER A 29 -20.29 20.45 38.11
N LEU A 30 -19.90 21.64 37.61
CA LEU A 30 -18.55 22.18 37.75
C LEU A 30 -18.40 23.14 38.94
N ARG A 31 -19.49 23.61 39.55
CA ARG A 31 -19.44 24.61 40.63
C ARG A 31 -19.54 23.97 42.01
N ALA A 32 -18.74 24.46 42.95
CA ALA A 32 -18.89 24.17 44.37
C ALA A 32 -20.06 24.99 44.96
N PRO A 33 -20.86 24.46 45.89
CA PRO A 33 -22.02 25.17 46.43
C PRO A 33 -21.60 26.43 47.21
N SER A 34 -22.11 27.60 46.83
CA SER A 34 -21.91 28.84 47.60
C SER A 34 -23.04 29.06 48.63
N ALA A 35 -22.78 29.93 49.60
CA ALA A 35 -23.72 30.27 50.66
C ALA A 35 -24.85 31.21 50.18
N ASP A 36 -24.67 31.89 49.04
CA ASP A 36 -25.63 32.84 48.48
C ASP A 36 -26.23 32.30 47.18
N LYS A 37 -27.37 31.62 47.34
CA LYS A 37 -28.04 30.89 46.25
C LYS A 37 -28.58 31.81 45.15
N GLU A 38 -28.89 33.07 45.47
CA GLU A 38 -29.50 33.99 44.53
C GLU A 38 -28.44 34.60 43.60
N GLU A 39 -27.27 34.97 44.16
CA GLU A 39 -26.14 35.43 43.35
C GLU A 39 -25.56 34.30 42.48
N ASP A 40 -25.50 33.07 42.99
CA ASP A 40 -25.04 31.89 42.24
C ASP A 40 -25.95 31.57 41.05
N SER A 41 -27.27 31.62 41.24
CA SER A 41 -28.23 31.35 40.17
C SER A 41 -28.15 32.41 39.07
N LYS A 42 -27.93 33.68 39.43
CA LYS A 42 -27.79 34.75 38.43
C LYS A 42 -26.51 34.61 37.62
N ARG A 43 -25.38 34.32 38.27
CA ARG A 43 -24.10 34.05 37.60
C ARG A 43 -24.14 32.79 36.74
N LEU A 44 -24.98 31.82 37.07
CA LEU A 44 -25.17 30.60 36.27
C LEU A 44 -25.89 30.92 34.95
N GLU A 45 -26.96 31.72 35.00
CA GLU A 45 -27.66 32.14 33.78
C GLU A 45 -26.77 33.00 32.86
N GLU A 46 -25.96 33.89 33.44
CA GLU A 46 -25.01 34.71 32.67
C GLU A 46 -23.96 33.85 31.94
N ASP A 47 -23.42 32.80 32.58
CA ASP A 47 -22.47 31.88 31.96
C ASP A 47 -23.12 31.03 30.86
N VAL A 48 -24.35 30.55 31.09
CA VAL A 48 -25.12 29.79 30.09
C VAL A 48 -25.42 30.65 28.86
N ASP A 49 -25.81 31.89 29.06
CA ASP A 49 -26.12 32.82 27.97
C ASP A 49 -24.87 33.25 27.20
N ALA A 50 -23.74 33.45 27.88
CA ALA A 50 -22.46 33.71 27.25
C ALA A 50 -21.98 32.52 26.39
N ALA A 51 -22.12 31.29 26.89
CA ALA A 51 -21.78 30.08 26.16
C ALA A 51 -22.67 29.88 24.93
N LEU A 52 -24.00 30.09 25.07
CA LEU A 52 -24.94 30.06 23.95
C LEU A 52 -24.61 31.14 22.90
N GLY A 53 -24.25 32.35 23.33
CA GLY A 53 -23.81 33.44 22.46
C GLY A 53 -22.56 33.07 21.64
N GLY A 54 -21.55 32.49 22.30
CA GLY A 54 -20.33 32.03 21.64
C GLY A 54 -20.57 30.90 20.63
N MET A 55 -21.45 29.95 20.96
CA MET A 55 -21.85 28.88 20.05
C MET A 55 -22.62 29.42 18.83
N LYS A 56 -23.53 30.38 19.03
CA LYS A 56 -24.27 31.06 17.94
C LYS A 56 -23.31 31.81 17.00
N ALA A 57 -22.36 32.55 17.55
CA ALA A 57 -21.36 33.29 16.77
C ALA A 57 -20.45 32.34 15.96
N THR A 58 -19.98 31.25 16.58
CA THR A 58 -19.14 30.23 15.91
C THR A 58 -19.90 29.52 14.79
N LEU A 59 -21.21 29.27 14.97
CA LEU A 59 -22.06 28.69 13.94
C LEU A 59 -22.28 29.68 12.79
N GLN A 60 -22.53 30.96 13.08
CA GLN A 60 -22.64 32.02 12.07
C GLN A 60 -21.36 32.17 11.24
N ASP A 61 -20.19 32.24 11.89
CA ASP A 61 -18.89 32.34 11.20
C ASP A 61 -18.58 31.10 10.35
N SER A 62 -19.02 29.91 10.77
CA SER A 62 -18.80 28.67 10.00
C SER A 62 -19.70 28.52 8.77
N LEU A 63 -20.77 29.31 8.67
CA LEU A 63 -21.80 29.21 7.64
C LEU A 63 -21.80 30.36 6.63
N LEU A 64 -21.09 31.46 6.90
CA LEU A 64 -21.11 32.69 6.10
C LEU A 64 -19.99 32.84 5.06
N ASP A 65 -19.20 31.81 4.79
CA ASP A 65 -18.20 31.89 3.71
C ASP A 65 -18.78 31.43 2.35
N LYS A 66 -19.63 32.31 1.79
CA LYS A 66 -19.92 32.57 0.34
C LYS A 66 -21.41 32.80 0.04
N ASN A 67 -21.70 34.08 -0.28
CA ASN A 67 -22.89 34.68 -0.88
C ASN A 67 -24.12 34.89 0.01
N ASP A 68 -24.67 36.10 -0.09
CA ASP A 68 -25.90 36.59 0.54
C ASP A 68 -27.07 35.62 0.30
N VAL A 69 -27.34 34.76 1.27
CA VAL A 69 -28.58 33.99 1.34
C VAL A 69 -29.27 34.40 2.63
N GLU A 70 -30.41 35.10 2.52
CA GLU A 70 -31.17 35.50 3.69
C GLU A 70 -31.65 34.24 4.44
N TRP A 71 -31.63 34.26 5.77
CA TRP A 71 -32.05 33.13 6.61
C TRP A 71 -33.47 32.63 6.28
N GLY A 72 -34.31 33.52 5.73
CA GLY A 72 -35.64 33.21 5.21
C GLY A 72 -35.61 32.24 4.01
N ASP A 73 -34.62 32.35 3.11
CA ASP A 73 -34.47 31.50 1.93
C ASP A 73 -34.00 30.09 2.30
N ILE A 74 -33.16 29.98 3.34
CA ILE A 74 -32.72 28.69 3.89
C ILE A 74 -33.90 27.96 4.55
N VAL A 75 -34.70 28.66 5.34
CA VAL A 75 -35.90 28.06 5.98
C VAL A 75 -36.97 27.73 4.95
N SER A 76 -37.13 28.55 3.91
CA SER A 76 -38.00 28.27 2.76
C SER A 76 -37.54 27.03 1.98
N GLY A 77 -36.23 26.92 1.71
CA GLY A 77 -35.62 25.75 1.06
C GLY A 77 -35.76 24.47 1.87
N ILE A 78 -35.60 24.53 3.20
CA ILE A 78 -35.80 23.37 4.10
C ILE A 78 -37.27 22.92 4.12
N LYS A 79 -38.23 23.87 4.14
CA LYS A 79 -39.66 23.55 4.06
C LYS A 79 -40.04 22.95 2.70
N SER A 80 -39.47 23.47 1.61
CA SER A 80 -39.62 22.89 0.26
C SER A 80 -39.05 21.47 0.20
N THR A 81 -37.87 21.25 0.78
CA THR A 81 -37.21 19.92 0.79
C THR A 81 -37.99 18.90 1.61
N ARG A 82 -38.68 19.33 2.68
CA ARG A 82 -39.56 18.47 3.49
C ARG A 82 -40.86 18.14 2.77
N ALA A 83 -41.49 19.12 2.13
CA ALA A 83 -42.67 18.88 1.29
C ALA A 83 -42.35 17.94 0.12
N GLU A 84 -41.19 18.10 -0.52
CA GLU A 84 -40.68 17.16 -1.53
C GLU A 84 -40.44 15.76 -0.94
N ALA A 85 -39.86 15.64 0.26
CA ALA A 85 -39.65 14.35 0.92
C ALA A 85 -40.96 13.64 1.29
N ASP A 86 -41.97 14.39 1.73
CA ASP A 86 -43.31 13.87 2.06
C ASP A 86 -44.07 13.46 0.78
N ASP A 87 -43.92 14.20 -0.32
CA ASP A 87 -44.47 13.87 -1.64
C ASP A 87 -43.77 12.65 -2.27
N ILE A 88 -42.47 12.48 -2.01
CA ILE A 88 -41.68 11.29 -2.37
C ILE A 88 -42.13 10.07 -1.55
N ASP A 89 -42.36 10.20 -0.25
CA ASP A 89 -42.90 9.10 0.58
C ASP A 89 -44.32 8.72 0.14
N ALA A 90 -45.13 9.69 -0.30
CA ALA A 90 -46.44 9.44 -0.90
C ALA A 90 -46.34 8.72 -2.26
N THR A 91 -45.39 9.13 -3.11
CA THR A 91 -45.14 8.53 -4.44
C THR A 91 -44.58 7.10 -4.33
N LEU A 92 -43.65 6.87 -3.38
CA LEU A 92 -43.11 5.55 -3.04
C LEU A 92 -44.19 4.59 -2.53
N LYS A 93 -45.27 5.12 -1.93
CA LYS A 93 -46.43 4.35 -1.47
C LYS A 93 -47.46 4.10 -2.58
N SER A 94 -47.52 4.91 -3.64
CA SER A 94 -48.63 4.89 -4.60
C SER A 94 -48.36 4.20 -5.94
N ASP A 95 -47.13 4.20 -6.48
CA ASP A 95 -46.89 3.61 -7.82
C ASP A 95 -45.50 2.99 -8.00
N ARG A 96 -45.48 1.69 -8.33
CA ARG A 96 -44.27 0.86 -8.44
C ARG A 96 -43.56 0.98 -9.79
N GLY A 97 -44.27 1.35 -10.86
CA GLY A 97 -43.68 1.52 -12.20
C GLY A 97 -42.92 2.84 -12.34
N ALA A 98 -43.34 3.86 -11.59
CA ALA A 98 -42.74 5.20 -11.62
C ALA A 98 -41.31 5.20 -11.02
N ILE A 99 -41.05 4.38 -10.00
CA ILE A 99 -39.77 4.36 -9.27
C ILE A 99 -38.58 4.07 -10.18
N GLY A 100 -38.69 3.09 -11.10
CA GLY A 100 -37.63 2.78 -12.06
C GLY A 100 -37.35 3.96 -13.00
N HIS A 101 -38.41 4.58 -13.54
CA HIS A 101 -38.31 5.74 -14.41
C HIS A 101 -37.72 6.97 -13.71
N THR A 102 -38.13 7.22 -12.46
CA THR A 102 -37.66 8.35 -11.64
C THR A 102 -36.19 8.18 -11.24
N ILE A 103 -35.74 6.95 -10.97
CA ILE A 103 -34.33 6.66 -10.71
C ILE A 103 -33.48 6.89 -11.96
N GLU A 104 -33.93 6.43 -13.12
CA GLU A 104 -33.24 6.69 -14.39
C GLU A 104 -33.19 8.18 -14.73
N GLU A 105 -34.28 8.92 -14.51
CA GLU A 105 -34.32 10.37 -14.67
C GLU A 105 -33.39 11.11 -13.69
N TRP A 106 -33.30 10.67 -12.43
CA TRP A 106 -32.38 11.25 -11.45
C TRP A 106 -30.91 10.95 -11.78
N LEU A 107 -30.62 9.77 -12.29
CA LEU A 107 -29.30 9.39 -12.79
C LEU A 107 -28.94 10.06 -14.12
N ALA A 108 -29.94 10.45 -14.91
CA ALA A 108 -29.80 11.25 -16.12
C ALA A 108 -29.78 12.76 -15.84
N SER A 109 -30.08 13.19 -14.61
CA SER A 109 -30.09 14.61 -14.21
C SER A 109 -28.71 15.24 -14.38
N PRO A 110 -28.58 16.45 -14.94
CA PRO A 110 -27.30 17.16 -15.05
C PRO A 110 -26.78 17.68 -13.69
N SER A 111 -27.58 17.58 -12.63
CA SER A 111 -27.24 18.07 -11.28
C SER A 111 -26.60 16.96 -10.44
N PRO A 112 -25.34 17.12 -9.99
CA PRO A 112 -24.66 16.13 -9.14
C PRO A 112 -25.37 15.90 -7.79
N SER A 113 -26.04 16.92 -7.25
CA SER A 113 -26.80 16.79 -6.00
C SER A 113 -28.05 15.94 -6.17
N THR A 114 -28.69 16.01 -7.34
CA THR A 114 -29.87 15.21 -7.71
C THR A 114 -29.48 13.76 -7.97
N GLN A 115 -28.38 13.52 -8.69
CA GLN A 115 -27.82 12.18 -8.89
C GLN A 115 -27.46 11.52 -7.54
N LYS A 116 -26.81 12.26 -6.64
CA LYS A 116 -26.47 11.81 -5.28
C LYS A 116 -27.72 11.47 -4.45
N LYS A 117 -28.75 12.32 -4.47
CA LYS A 117 -30.03 12.07 -3.79
C LYS A 117 -30.72 10.82 -4.35
N GLY A 118 -30.78 10.67 -5.68
CA GLY A 118 -31.36 9.51 -6.33
C GLY A 118 -30.68 8.21 -5.90
N LEU A 119 -29.35 8.21 -5.83
CA LEU A 119 -28.58 7.03 -5.41
C LEU A 119 -28.69 6.70 -3.93
N LEU A 120 -28.74 7.72 -3.06
CA LEU A 120 -29.02 7.52 -1.63
C LEU A 120 -30.42 6.96 -1.40
N LEU A 121 -31.39 7.36 -2.22
CA LEU A 121 -32.74 6.81 -2.21
C LEU A 121 -32.77 5.38 -2.77
N CYS A 122 -32.01 5.05 -3.82
CA CYS A 122 -31.84 3.67 -4.29
C CYS A 122 -31.21 2.79 -3.21
N ALA A 123 -30.12 3.24 -2.59
CA ALA A 123 -29.44 2.51 -1.53
C ALA A 123 -30.35 2.33 -0.31
N ARG A 124 -31.08 3.38 0.09
CA ARG A 124 -32.08 3.29 1.17
C ARG A 124 -33.27 2.41 0.81
N ALA A 125 -33.74 2.42 -0.44
CA ALA A 125 -34.81 1.53 -0.89
C ALA A 125 -34.34 0.06 -0.90
N LEU A 126 -33.10 -0.19 -1.33
CA LEU A 126 -32.44 -1.51 -1.27
C LEU A 126 -32.27 -1.98 0.18
N LEU A 127 -31.93 -1.09 1.10
CA LEU A 127 -31.72 -1.39 2.52
C LEU A 127 -33.04 -1.47 3.32
N ALA A 128 -34.08 -0.72 2.93
CA ALA A 128 -35.37 -0.71 3.60
C ALA A 128 -36.32 -1.83 3.13
N GLN A 129 -36.02 -2.49 2.00
CA GLN A 129 -36.81 -3.62 1.49
C GLN A 129 -36.41 -4.96 2.13
N GLU A 130 -36.71 -5.15 3.42
CA GLU A 130 -36.64 -6.45 4.12
C GLU A 130 -37.73 -7.47 3.69
N GLY A 131 -38.48 -7.24 2.60
CA GLY A 131 -39.80 -7.91 2.44
C GLY A 131 -40.25 -8.46 1.09
N LEU A 132 -39.68 -8.11 -0.07
CA LEU A 132 -40.28 -8.55 -1.35
C LEU A 132 -39.26 -9.11 -2.35
N SER A 133 -39.44 -10.39 -2.61
CA SER A 133 -38.73 -11.26 -3.52
C SER A 133 -39.02 -10.96 -4.99
N SER A 134 -38.25 -10.07 -5.62
CA SER A 134 -38.07 -10.08 -7.08
C SER A 134 -36.57 -10.15 -7.43
N PRO A 135 -36.05 -11.34 -7.79
CA PRO A 135 -34.67 -11.53 -8.23
C PRO A 135 -34.25 -10.64 -9.41
N SER A 136 -35.20 -10.27 -10.28
CA SER A 136 -34.94 -9.48 -11.49
C SER A 136 -34.44 -8.06 -11.22
N PHE A 137 -34.88 -7.41 -10.12
CA PHE A 137 -34.46 -6.03 -9.81
C PHE A 137 -33.02 -5.96 -9.33
N LEU A 138 -32.58 -6.96 -8.55
CA LEU A 138 -31.19 -7.07 -8.14
C LEU A 138 -30.30 -7.42 -9.33
N GLU A 139 -30.77 -8.24 -10.28
CA GLU A 139 -30.09 -8.49 -11.56
C GLU A 139 -29.97 -7.21 -12.41
N ASP A 140 -31.04 -6.42 -12.56
CA ASP A 140 -31.03 -5.17 -13.34
C ASP A 140 -30.14 -4.07 -12.69
N VAL A 141 -30.09 -4.00 -11.36
CA VAL A 141 -29.17 -3.14 -10.60
C VAL A 141 -27.73 -3.66 -10.67
N TYR A 142 -27.53 -4.97 -10.77
CA TYR A 142 -26.22 -5.60 -10.96
C TYR A 142 -25.67 -5.43 -12.38
N ASP A 143 -26.54 -5.50 -13.40
CA ASP A 143 -26.19 -5.40 -14.82
C ASP A 143 -26.09 -3.96 -15.32
N SER A 144 -26.63 -2.99 -14.59
CA SER A 144 -26.54 -1.58 -14.95
C SER A 144 -25.20 -0.97 -14.52
N HIS A 145 -24.74 0.05 -15.27
CA HIS A 145 -23.64 0.97 -14.94
C HIS A 145 -23.85 1.75 -13.62
N LEU A 146 -24.79 1.33 -12.77
CA LEU A 146 -25.16 1.94 -11.51
C LEU A 146 -24.09 1.74 -10.45
N ALA A 147 -23.58 0.51 -10.26
CA ALA A 147 -22.46 0.26 -9.35
C ALA A 147 -21.22 1.09 -9.73
N GLU A 148 -20.98 1.24 -11.04
CA GLU A 148 -19.93 2.07 -11.63
C GLU A 148 -20.11 3.56 -11.29
N ARG A 149 -21.32 4.09 -11.51
CA ARG A 149 -21.70 5.48 -11.20
C ARG A 149 -21.68 5.77 -9.71
N ILE A 150 -22.06 4.82 -8.86
CA ILE A 150 -22.03 4.99 -7.41
C ILE A 150 -20.59 5.07 -6.89
N VAL A 151 -19.67 4.24 -7.42
CA VAL A 151 -18.24 4.37 -7.08
C VAL A 151 -17.69 5.71 -7.55
N LEU A 152 -18.05 6.16 -8.76
CA LEU A 152 -17.59 7.44 -9.32
C LEU A 152 -18.11 8.67 -8.56
N LEU A 153 -19.24 8.54 -7.86
CA LEU A 153 -19.84 9.64 -7.09
C LEU A 153 -19.29 9.79 -5.66
N GLY A 154 -18.30 8.97 -5.27
CA GLY A 154 -17.50 9.19 -4.06
C GLY A 154 -18.32 9.28 -2.78
N LEU A 155 -19.36 8.45 -2.64
CA LEU A 155 -20.22 8.44 -1.47
C LEU A 155 -19.50 7.76 -0.30
N ASP A 156 -19.12 8.59 0.68
CA ASP A 156 -18.46 8.20 1.93
C ASP A 156 -19.51 7.65 2.91
N CYS A 157 -20.02 6.45 2.66
CA CYS A 157 -20.93 5.76 3.56
C CYS A 157 -20.37 4.41 4.03
N VAL A 158 -20.58 4.09 5.31
CA VAL A 158 -20.14 2.84 5.96
C VAL A 158 -20.70 1.63 5.22
N GLU A 159 -21.88 1.77 4.63
CA GLU A 159 -22.55 0.79 3.79
C GLU A 159 -21.80 0.51 2.47
N TYR A 160 -20.95 1.42 1.99
CA TYR A 160 -20.10 1.21 0.81
C TYR A 160 -18.81 0.46 1.11
N ARG A 161 -18.26 0.63 2.32
CA ARG A 161 -17.20 -0.27 2.83
C ARG A 161 -17.73 -1.67 3.01
N TRP A 162 -19.00 -1.80 3.40
CA TRP A 162 -19.71 -3.07 3.44
C TRP A 162 -19.97 -3.63 2.04
N LEU A 163 -20.43 -2.84 1.05
CA LEU A 163 -20.68 -3.33 -0.31
C LEU A 163 -19.38 -3.71 -1.03
N ALA A 164 -18.31 -2.92 -0.87
CA ALA A 164 -16.98 -3.28 -1.32
C ALA A 164 -16.49 -4.54 -0.59
N GLY A 165 -16.62 -4.64 0.73
CA GLY A 165 -16.26 -5.84 1.50
C GLY A 165 -17.11 -7.08 1.17
N PHE A 166 -18.38 -6.89 0.82
CA PHE A 166 -19.34 -7.93 0.44
C PHE A 166 -19.05 -8.48 -0.94
N LEU A 167 -18.63 -7.61 -1.87
CA LEU A 167 -18.13 -8.02 -3.19
C LEU A 167 -16.72 -8.67 -3.11
N LEU A 168 -16.06 -8.65 -1.95
CA LEU A 168 -14.64 -8.92 -1.77
C LEU A 168 -14.31 -9.77 -0.50
N ARG A 169 -15.05 -10.84 -0.17
CA ARG A 169 -14.65 -11.79 0.91
C ARG A 169 -14.55 -13.25 0.45
N SER A 170 -13.70 -14.01 1.15
CA SER A 170 -13.35 -15.42 0.91
C SER A 170 -14.18 -16.43 1.74
N GLU A 171 -14.05 -17.71 1.40
CA GLU A 171 -15.03 -18.80 1.56
C GLU A 171 -15.34 -19.31 2.98
N ASN A 172 -14.73 -18.82 4.06
CA ASN A 172 -14.76 -19.57 5.35
C ASN A 172 -15.47 -18.95 6.55
N GLU A 173 -16.11 -17.77 6.42
CA GLU A 173 -17.05 -17.29 7.44
C GLU A 173 -18.30 -16.72 6.79
N HIS A 174 -19.45 -17.31 7.09
CA HIS A 174 -20.73 -16.83 6.60
C HIS A 174 -20.97 -15.42 7.18
N PRO A 175 -21.35 -14.40 6.37
CA PRO A 175 -21.46 -13.00 6.78
C PRO A 175 -22.47 -12.69 7.92
N LEU A 176 -23.12 -13.73 8.46
CA LEU A 176 -24.22 -13.64 9.40
C LEU A 176 -23.79 -13.99 10.84
N ASP A 177 -22.65 -14.65 11.02
CA ASP A 177 -22.15 -15.02 12.35
C ASP A 177 -21.37 -13.87 13.01
N SER A 178 -20.67 -13.04 12.21
CA SER A 178 -20.04 -11.79 12.65
C SER A 178 -21.05 -10.63 12.82
N ALA A 179 -22.07 -10.54 11.96
CA ALA A 179 -23.12 -9.51 12.07
C ALA A 179 -24.01 -9.68 13.32
N ALA A 180 -24.00 -10.85 13.96
CA ALA A 180 -24.65 -11.06 15.26
C ALA A 180 -23.93 -10.35 16.42
N SER A 181 -22.66 -9.94 16.22
CA SER A 181 -21.84 -9.24 17.21
C SER A 181 -21.73 -7.73 16.98
N ALA A 182 -22.10 -7.24 15.78
CA ALA A 182 -22.19 -5.81 15.49
C ALA A 182 -23.57 -5.30 15.92
N GLU A 183 -23.62 -4.41 16.91
CA GLU A 183 -24.86 -3.76 17.35
C GLU A 183 -25.54 -3.07 16.16
N GLY A 184 -26.71 -3.59 15.75
CA GLY A 184 -27.52 -2.95 14.71
C GLY A 184 -28.53 -3.83 13.98
N LEU A 185 -28.33 -5.16 13.94
CA LEU A 185 -29.26 -6.07 13.25
C LEU A 185 -29.99 -6.98 14.23
N SER A 186 -31.32 -6.98 14.17
CA SER A 186 -32.13 -7.86 15.02
C SER A 186 -31.92 -9.32 14.63
N GLN A 187 -31.98 -10.24 15.60
CA GLN A 187 -31.89 -11.70 15.36
C GLN A 187 -32.98 -12.19 14.37
N LYS A 188 -34.07 -11.44 14.23
CA LYS A 188 -35.16 -11.66 13.28
C LYS A 188 -34.75 -11.27 11.85
N SER A 189 -34.09 -10.12 11.68
CA SER A 189 -33.52 -9.66 10.40
C SER A 189 -32.45 -10.62 9.88
N LEU A 190 -31.60 -11.13 10.78
CA LEU A 190 -30.59 -12.16 10.44
C LEU A 190 -31.23 -13.46 9.90
N ARG A 191 -32.27 -13.98 10.56
CA ARG A 191 -32.99 -15.18 10.09
C ARG A 191 -33.75 -14.94 8.78
N ALA A 192 -34.29 -13.73 8.57
CA ALA A 192 -34.96 -13.34 7.34
C ALA A 192 -33.97 -13.29 6.16
N LEU A 193 -32.79 -12.71 6.36
CA LEU A 193 -31.72 -12.64 5.35
C LEU A 193 -31.20 -14.05 4.98
N GLN A 194 -30.96 -14.90 5.98
CA GLN A 194 -30.60 -16.32 5.78
C GLN A 194 -31.64 -17.09 4.96
N THR A 195 -32.93 -16.82 5.20
CA THR A 195 -34.05 -17.46 4.50
C THR A 195 -34.23 -16.93 3.08
N ALA A 196 -33.96 -15.65 2.85
CA ALA A 196 -34.00 -15.02 1.53
C ALA A 196 -32.86 -15.53 0.62
N LEU A 197 -31.62 -15.55 1.13
CA LEU A 197 -30.45 -16.07 0.41
C LEU A 197 -30.59 -17.56 0.01
N LYS A 198 -31.18 -18.40 0.89
CA LYS A 198 -31.46 -19.81 0.59
C LYS A 198 -32.56 -20.02 -0.47
N LYS A 199 -33.40 -19.02 -0.74
CA LYS A 199 -34.53 -19.10 -1.67
C LYS A 199 -34.20 -18.61 -3.08
N VAL A 200 -33.07 -17.94 -3.29
CA VAL A 200 -32.64 -17.54 -4.63
C VAL A 200 -32.07 -18.77 -5.34
N LYS A 201 -32.94 -19.50 -6.06
CA LYS A 201 -32.53 -20.57 -6.98
C LYS A 201 -31.71 -19.95 -8.12
N GLY A 202 -30.42 -20.28 -8.19
CA GLY A 202 -29.49 -19.69 -9.15
C GLY A 202 -28.68 -18.51 -8.62
N ALA A 203 -28.87 -18.08 -7.36
CA ALA A 203 -27.83 -17.27 -6.72
C ALA A 203 -26.55 -18.10 -6.73
N PRO A 204 -25.44 -17.58 -7.30
CA PRO A 204 -24.18 -18.29 -7.23
C PRO A 204 -23.88 -18.45 -5.73
N THR A 205 -23.96 -19.69 -5.26
CA THR A 205 -23.53 -20.09 -3.91
C THR A 205 -22.06 -19.78 -3.64
N VAL A 206 -21.35 -19.27 -4.66
CA VAL A 206 -19.98 -18.80 -4.60
C VAL A 206 -19.89 -17.57 -5.50
N ILE A 207 -20.03 -16.35 -4.95
CA ILE A 207 -19.43 -15.19 -5.62
C ILE A 207 -17.94 -15.32 -5.34
N GLN A 208 -17.23 -15.96 -6.27
CA GLN A 208 -15.77 -16.04 -6.20
C GLN A 208 -15.24 -14.61 -6.25
N PHE A 209 -14.46 -14.26 -5.22
CA PHE A 209 -13.54 -13.16 -5.29
C PHE A 209 -12.77 -13.26 -6.62
N GLY A 210 -12.73 -12.19 -7.40
CA GLY A 210 -11.97 -12.21 -8.64
C GLY A 210 -12.66 -12.83 -9.84
N ASP A 211 -13.98 -12.63 -10.03
CA ASP A 211 -14.53 -12.63 -11.39
C ASP A 211 -13.70 -11.63 -12.22
N PRO A 212 -12.85 -12.13 -13.14
CA PRO A 212 -11.87 -11.29 -13.81
C PRO A 212 -12.53 -10.21 -14.66
N GLU A 213 -13.76 -10.42 -15.12
CA GLU A 213 -14.50 -9.44 -15.90
C GLU A 213 -15.00 -8.28 -15.04
N ARG A 214 -15.53 -8.55 -13.85
CA ARG A 214 -16.00 -7.50 -12.93
C ARG A 214 -14.85 -6.63 -12.42
N VAL A 215 -13.73 -7.24 -12.05
CA VAL A 215 -12.51 -6.50 -11.67
C VAL A 215 -11.99 -5.68 -12.87
N ARG A 216 -12.10 -6.19 -14.09
CA ARG A 216 -11.78 -5.40 -15.30
C ARG A 216 -12.74 -4.23 -15.50
N SER A 217 -14.05 -4.42 -15.38
CA SER A 217 -15.05 -3.36 -15.54
C SER A 217 -14.88 -2.24 -14.52
N PHE A 218 -14.72 -2.60 -13.23
CA PHE A 218 -14.39 -1.63 -12.18
C PHE A 218 -13.13 -0.82 -12.53
N ARG A 219 -12.05 -1.50 -12.94
CA ARG A 219 -10.80 -0.81 -13.31
C ARG A 219 -10.96 0.14 -14.49
N ARG A 220 -11.76 -0.22 -15.51
CA ARG A 220 -12.05 0.68 -16.64
C ARG A 220 -12.80 1.93 -16.19
N ALA A 221 -13.75 1.76 -15.29
CA ALA A 221 -14.58 2.85 -14.77
C ALA A 221 -13.78 3.89 -13.98
N VAL A 222 -13.00 3.40 -13.02
CA VAL A 222 -12.36 4.25 -12.00
C VAL A 222 -10.87 4.45 -12.24
N GLY A 223 -10.34 3.86 -13.31
CA GLY A 223 -8.95 4.03 -13.74
C GLY A 223 -8.66 5.41 -14.33
N SER A 224 -9.62 6.33 -14.40
CA SER A 224 -9.38 7.73 -14.75
C SER A 224 -8.75 8.49 -13.57
N ARG A 225 -8.14 9.65 -13.85
CA ARG A 225 -7.57 10.53 -12.82
C ARG A 225 -8.61 10.94 -11.77
N ASP A 226 -9.83 11.22 -12.19
CA ASP A 226 -10.89 11.63 -11.28
C ASP A 226 -11.47 10.44 -10.50
N GLY A 227 -11.49 9.25 -11.09
CA GLY A 227 -11.80 8.00 -10.37
C GLY A 227 -10.80 7.73 -9.24
N VAL A 228 -9.48 7.84 -9.50
CA VAL A 228 -8.45 7.70 -8.47
C VAL A 228 -8.60 8.76 -7.36
N LYS A 229 -8.87 10.02 -7.72
CA LYS A 229 -9.14 11.08 -6.73
C LYS A 229 -10.39 10.78 -5.90
N ALA A 230 -11.45 10.26 -6.51
CA ALA A 230 -12.68 9.90 -5.82
C ALA A 230 -12.41 8.79 -4.79
N LEU A 231 -11.69 7.73 -5.20
CA LEU A 231 -11.28 6.65 -4.29
C LEU A 231 -10.39 7.15 -3.15
N ALA A 232 -9.44 8.03 -3.44
CA ALA A 232 -8.56 8.61 -2.42
C ALA A 232 -9.34 9.50 -1.43
N ARG A 233 -10.26 10.35 -1.91
CA ARG A 233 -11.13 11.18 -1.05
C ARG A 233 -12.03 10.33 -0.17
N GLY A 234 -12.60 9.27 -0.73
CA GLY A 234 -13.41 8.28 0.00
C GLY A 234 -12.60 7.29 0.84
N LYS A 235 -11.27 7.46 0.95
CA LYS A 235 -10.35 6.60 1.72
C LYS A 235 -10.48 5.10 1.37
N CYS A 236 -10.78 4.79 0.11
CA CYS A 236 -11.00 3.42 -0.37
C CYS A 236 -9.66 2.76 -0.75
N SER A 237 -8.93 2.26 0.24
CA SER A 237 -7.61 1.62 0.05
C SER A 237 -7.68 0.37 -0.84
N VAL A 238 -8.74 -0.44 -0.69
CA VAL A 238 -8.99 -1.64 -1.50
C VAL A 238 -9.19 -1.30 -2.97
N GLY A 239 -10.02 -0.28 -3.28
CA GLY A 239 -10.23 0.16 -4.66
C GLY A 239 -8.95 0.68 -5.32
N LEU A 240 -8.12 1.41 -4.56
CA LEU A 240 -6.81 1.85 -5.03
C LEU A 240 -5.86 0.67 -5.26
N ALA A 241 -5.88 -0.33 -4.39
CA ALA A 241 -5.06 -1.52 -4.54
C ALA A 241 -5.45 -2.35 -5.76
N LEU A 242 -6.75 -2.50 -6.04
CA LEU A 242 -7.25 -3.17 -7.26
C LEU A 242 -6.82 -2.45 -8.55
N LEU A 243 -6.67 -1.12 -8.52
CA LEU A 243 -6.15 -0.37 -9.65
C LEU A 243 -4.67 -0.67 -9.92
N CYS A 244 -3.87 -0.92 -8.88
CA CYS A 244 -2.44 -1.22 -8.99
C CYS A 244 -2.13 -2.55 -9.72
N ILE A 245 -3.10 -3.45 -9.83
CA ILE A 245 -2.98 -4.66 -10.66
C ILE A 245 -2.56 -4.28 -12.09
N GLU A 246 -3.08 -3.18 -12.64
CA GLU A 246 -2.68 -2.67 -13.95
C GLU A 246 -1.54 -1.66 -13.84
N GLN A 247 -0.41 -1.97 -14.48
CA GLN A 247 0.79 -1.14 -14.44
C GLN A 247 0.53 0.33 -14.84
N ARG A 248 -0.35 0.57 -15.83
CA ARG A 248 -0.70 1.92 -16.30
C ARG A 248 -1.32 2.83 -15.23
N ASN A 249 -1.93 2.26 -14.18
CA ASN A 249 -2.58 3.03 -13.12
C ASN A 249 -1.63 3.32 -11.94
N ARG A 250 -0.53 2.57 -11.81
CA ARG A 250 0.34 2.59 -10.63
C ARG A 250 0.95 3.96 -10.36
N SER A 251 1.39 4.68 -11.40
CA SER A 251 1.93 6.05 -11.27
C SER A 251 0.89 7.05 -10.78
N MET A 252 -0.36 6.91 -11.24
CA MET A 252 -1.46 7.78 -10.84
C MET A 252 -1.91 7.51 -9.41
N VAL A 253 -2.00 6.23 -9.01
CA VAL A 253 -2.25 5.85 -7.62
C VAL A 253 -1.12 6.33 -6.72
N ALA A 254 0.14 6.22 -7.15
CA ALA A 254 1.29 6.73 -6.41
C ALA A 254 1.18 8.24 -6.13
N GLN A 255 0.73 9.03 -7.11
CA GLN A 255 0.58 10.48 -6.97
C GLN A 255 -0.63 10.92 -6.13
N LEU A 256 -1.76 10.19 -6.23
CA LEU A 256 -3.05 10.69 -5.74
C LEU A 256 -3.64 9.88 -4.59
N GLY A 257 -3.27 8.61 -4.46
CA GLY A 257 -3.87 7.65 -3.53
C GLY A 257 -2.89 6.94 -2.59
N LEU A 258 -1.58 7.13 -2.75
CA LEU A 258 -0.58 6.39 -1.98
C LEU A 258 -0.77 6.52 -0.47
N SER A 259 -1.07 7.72 0.05
CA SER A 259 -1.26 7.91 1.50
C SER A 259 -2.44 7.11 2.06
N VAL A 260 -3.51 6.91 1.28
CA VAL A 260 -4.67 6.08 1.66
C VAL A 260 -4.30 4.61 1.61
N LEU A 261 -3.58 4.20 0.56
CA LEU A 261 -3.10 2.83 0.39
C LEU A 261 -2.16 2.43 1.52
N LEU A 262 -1.20 3.29 1.88
CA LEU A 262 -0.26 3.04 2.97
C LEU A 262 -0.97 2.89 4.32
N LYS A 263 -1.97 3.74 4.61
CA LYS A 263 -2.83 3.57 5.81
C LYS A 263 -3.61 2.27 5.83
N GLY A 264 -4.00 1.76 4.65
CA GLY A 264 -4.67 0.47 4.52
C GLY A 264 -3.79 -0.72 4.88
N MET A 265 -2.45 -0.58 4.84
CA MET A 265 -1.51 -1.65 5.21
C MET A 265 -1.46 -1.90 6.72
N ASP A 266 -1.87 -0.91 7.52
CA ASP A 266 -1.89 -0.95 8.99
C ASP A 266 -3.28 -1.33 9.53
N ALA A 267 -4.22 -1.74 8.66
CA ALA A 267 -5.55 -2.15 9.09
C ALA A 267 -5.46 -3.40 10.01
N PRO A 268 -6.12 -3.39 11.18
CA PRO A 268 -6.05 -4.51 12.12
C PRO A 268 -6.75 -5.76 11.57
N GLU A 269 -6.14 -6.91 11.81
CA GLU A 269 -6.67 -8.21 11.35
C GLU A 269 -8.02 -8.56 12.03
N SER A 270 -8.25 -8.03 13.24
CA SER A 270 -9.45 -8.26 14.07
C SER A 270 -10.76 -7.79 13.44
N ASP A 271 -10.69 -6.87 12.48
CA ASP A 271 -11.90 -6.26 11.89
C ASP A 271 -12.46 -7.12 10.72
N GLY A 272 -11.92 -8.32 10.52
CA GLY A 272 -12.28 -9.19 9.38
C GLY A 272 -11.78 -8.63 8.03
N PHE A 273 -10.77 -7.76 8.07
CA PHE A 273 -10.12 -7.13 6.91
C PHE A 273 -8.67 -7.60 6.73
N GLY A 274 -8.28 -8.77 7.25
CA GLY A 274 -6.91 -9.30 7.07
C GLY A 274 -6.44 -9.30 5.62
N ASP A 275 -7.36 -9.57 4.68
CA ASP A 275 -7.11 -9.51 3.24
C ASP A 275 -6.83 -8.09 2.72
N THR A 276 -7.34 -7.05 3.38
CA THR A 276 -7.13 -5.64 2.97
C THR A 276 -5.69 -5.22 3.21
N ALA A 277 -5.13 -5.53 4.39
CA ALA A 277 -3.75 -5.18 4.69
C ALA A 277 -2.77 -5.87 3.73
N LEU A 278 -3.00 -7.15 3.44
CA LEU A 278 -2.24 -7.92 2.44
C LEU A 278 -2.36 -7.31 1.04
N LEU A 279 -3.59 -7.03 0.58
CA LEU A 279 -3.83 -6.44 -0.73
C LEU A 279 -3.19 -5.05 -0.88
N CYS A 280 -3.26 -4.21 0.17
CA CYS A 280 -2.61 -2.92 0.18
C CYS A 280 -1.08 -3.04 0.18
N ARG A 281 -0.50 -4.00 0.92
CA ARG A 281 0.94 -4.28 0.87
C ARG A 281 1.37 -4.72 -0.52
N GLN A 282 0.64 -5.63 -1.15
CA GLN A 282 0.94 -6.07 -2.52
C GLN A 282 0.85 -4.90 -3.51
N ALA A 283 -0.17 -4.06 -3.40
CA ALA A 283 -0.30 -2.88 -4.25
C ALA A 283 0.83 -1.85 -4.03
N ALA A 284 1.33 -1.71 -2.79
CA ALA A 284 2.51 -0.89 -2.50
C ALA A 284 3.77 -1.48 -3.17
N CYS A 285 3.95 -2.80 -3.12
CA CYS A 285 5.02 -3.51 -3.83
C CYS A 285 4.94 -3.27 -5.34
N GLN A 286 3.75 -3.39 -5.93
CA GLN A 286 3.51 -3.11 -7.35
C GLN A 286 3.90 -1.68 -7.76
N ILE A 287 3.57 -0.70 -6.91
CA ILE A 287 4.00 0.69 -7.09
C ILE A 287 5.53 0.77 -7.08
N GLY A 288 6.19 0.21 -6.05
CA GLY A 288 7.66 0.21 -5.95
C GLY A 288 8.36 -0.48 -7.12
N ALA A 289 7.75 -1.52 -7.68
CA ALA A 289 8.27 -2.27 -8.82
C ALA A 289 8.24 -1.49 -10.16
N SER A 290 7.39 -0.45 -10.27
CA SER A 290 7.09 0.19 -11.56
C SER A 290 7.26 1.71 -11.58
N VAL A 291 7.06 2.39 -10.46
CA VAL A 291 7.25 3.83 -10.32
C VAL A 291 8.72 4.13 -10.07
N ASP A 292 9.23 5.24 -10.61
CA ASP A 292 10.60 5.68 -10.31
C ASP A 292 10.69 6.07 -8.83
N PRO A 293 11.53 5.40 -8.01
CA PRO A 293 11.70 5.74 -6.60
C PRO A 293 12.06 7.22 -6.36
N ARG A 294 12.71 7.88 -7.32
CA ARG A 294 13.09 9.29 -7.23
C ARG A 294 11.91 10.25 -7.29
N SER A 295 10.74 9.79 -7.73
CA SER A 295 9.50 10.56 -7.73
C SER A 295 8.74 10.50 -6.39
N LEU A 296 9.20 9.68 -5.46
CA LEU A 296 8.60 9.47 -4.15
C LEU A 296 9.45 10.11 -3.06
N THR A 297 8.82 10.48 -1.94
CA THR A 297 9.55 10.93 -0.75
C THR A 297 10.27 9.75 -0.09
N TYR A 298 11.35 10.02 0.66
CA TYR A 298 12.04 8.99 1.43
C TYR A 298 11.09 8.21 2.35
N ALA A 299 10.19 8.90 3.06
CA ALA A 299 9.22 8.26 3.95
C ALA A 299 8.29 7.29 3.20
N GLN A 300 7.83 7.64 2.01
CA GLN A 300 7.04 6.74 1.16
C GLN A 300 7.88 5.53 0.73
N CYS A 301 9.11 5.74 0.27
CA CYS A 301 9.99 4.66 -0.13
C CYS A 301 10.32 3.71 1.03
N ALA A 302 10.58 4.23 2.23
CA ALA A 302 10.83 3.44 3.44
C ALA A 302 9.60 2.62 3.84
N THR A 303 8.40 3.20 3.73
CA THR A 303 7.15 2.50 4.02
C THR A 303 6.88 1.39 3.00
N ILE A 304 7.11 1.64 1.71
CA ILE A 304 6.99 0.61 0.67
C ILE A 304 8.04 -0.49 0.87
N ALA A 305 9.28 -0.14 1.21
CA ALA A 305 10.33 -1.12 1.48
C ALA A 305 9.97 -2.03 2.66
N ASP A 306 9.42 -1.46 3.75
CA ASP A 306 8.90 -2.25 4.88
C ASP A 306 7.74 -3.18 4.46
N ALA A 307 6.82 -2.69 3.61
CA ALA A 307 5.77 -3.50 3.05
C ALA A 307 6.31 -4.67 2.23
N CYS A 308 7.36 -4.45 1.42
CA CYS A 308 8.01 -5.51 0.64
C CYS A 308 8.64 -6.58 1.53
N LEU A 309 9.33 -6.19 2.60
CA LEU A 309 9.93 -7.14 3.55
C LEU A 309 8.88 -8.01 4.26
N LYS A 310 7.70 -7.44 4.52
CA LYS A 310 6.55 -8.18 5.07
C LYS A 310 5.85 -9.03 4.01
N GLN A 311 5.80 -8.58 2.76
CA GLN A 311 5.10 -9.25 1.67
C GLN A 311 5.84 -10.49 1.16
N ILE A 312 7.17 -10.45 1.06
CA ILE A 312 7.98 -11.60 0.60
C ILE A 312 7.63 -12.91 1.34
N PRO A 313 7.72 -12.98 2.68
CA PRO A 313 7.41 -14.22 3.40
C PRO A 313 5.91 -14.54 3.47
N ALA A 314 5.04 -13.57 3.16
CA ALA A 314 3.58 -13.73 3.19
C ALA A 314 2.97 -13.95 1.80
N ALA A 315 3.78 -13.98 0.75
CA ALA A 315 3.33 -14.12 -0.62
C ALA A 315 2.70 -15.51 -0.83
N THR A 316 1.58 -15.53 -1.55
CA THR A 316 0.84 -16.76 -1.84
C THR A 316 1.27 -17.40 -3.16
N ASN A 317 2.02 -16.67 -3.98
CA ASN A 317 2.48 -17.07 -5.30
C ASN A 317 3.77 -16.35 -5.70
N GLU A 318 4.49 -16.91 -6.65
CA GLU A 318 5.80 -16.40 -7.11
C GLU A 318 5.72 -15.01 -7.77
N LEU A 319 4.54 -14.61 -8.28
CA LEU A 319 4.37 -13.27 -8.86
C LEU A 319 4.39 -12.19 -7.76
N GLU A 320 3.75 -12.45 -6.62
CA GLU A 320 3.78 -11.56 -5.46
C GLU A 320 5.20 -11.42 -4.90
N GLU A 321 5.90 -12.55 -4.74
CA GLU A 321 7.31 -12.56 -4.33
C GLU A 321 8.18 -11.75 -5.30
N PHE A 322 8.01 -11.99 -6.60
CA PHE A 322 8.76 -11.28 -7.64
C PHE A 322 8.50 -9.77 -7.61
N GLU A 323 7.24 -9.33 -7.51
CA GLU A 323 6.90 -7.90 -7.47
C GLU A 323 7.45 -7.22 -6.20
N ALA A 324 7.39 -7.89 -5.04
CA ALA A 324 7.95 -7.36 -3.79
C ALA A 324 9.49 -7.29 -3.83
N ALA A 325 10.16 -8.32 -4.32
CA ALA A 325 11.61 -8.32 -4.45
C ALA A 325 12.11 -7.33 -5.52
N LEU A 326 11.43 -7.24 -6.68
CA LEU A 326 11.75 -6.25 -7.71
C LEU A 326 11.60 -4.81 -7.20
N ALA A 327 10.57 -4.55 -6.39
CA ALA A 327 10.40 -3.26 -5.73
C ALA A 327 11.57 -2.96 -4.80
N LEU A 328 11.99 -3.91 -3.96
CA LEU A 328 13.16 -3.75 -3.10
C LEU A 328 14.44 -3.50 -3.90
N THR A 329 14.67 -4.21 -5.01
CA THR A 329 15.84 -3.98 -5.86
C THR A 329 15.89 -2.54 -6.36
N ARG A 330 14.75 -2.03 -6.84
CA ARG A 330 14.66 -0.65 -7.36
C ARG A 330 14.86 0.38 -6.25
N LEU A 331 14.20 0.19 -5.10
CA LEU A 331 14.30 1.11 -3.96
C LEU A 331 15.72 1.18 -3.41
N THR A 332 16.34 0.02 -3.15
CA THR A 332 17.71 -0.08 -2.64
C THR A 332 18.75 0.36 -3.68
N GLY A 333 18.48 0.17 -4.98
CA GLY A 333 19.35 0.64 -6.06
C GLY A 333 19.33 2.17 -6.22
N ALA A 334 18.16 2.79 -6.07
CA ALA A 334 17.96 4.22 -6.34
C ALA A 334 18.20 5.14 -5.13
N VAL A 335 17.98 4.66 -3.90
CA VAL A 335 18.06 5.45 -2.66
C VAL A 335 19.05 4.80 -1.70
N PRO A 336 20.32 5.26 -1.64
CA PRO A 336 21.37 4.64 -0.83
C PRO A 336 21.01 4.47 0.65
N ASP A 337 20.40 5.48 1.27
CA ASP A 337 19.99 5.46 2.68
C ASP A 337 18.95 4.37 2.99
N LEU A 338 18.19 3.92 1.99
CA LEU A 338 17.25 2.80 2.18
C LEU A 338 17.96 1.46 2.32
N ARG A 339 19.17 1.29 1.78
CA ARG A 339 19.93 0.03 1.91
C ARG A 339 20.20 -0.26 3.38
N ALA A 340 20.74 0.73 4.10
CA ALA A 340 20.99 0.62 5.53
C ALA A 340 19.69 0.39 6.32
N PHE A 341 18.62 1.13 5.98
CA PHE A 341 17.30 0.96 6.60
C PHE A 341 16.78 -0.48 6.49
N VAL A 342 16.76 -1.06 5.28
CA VAL A 342 16.24 -2.42 5.09
C VAL A 342 17.19 -3.48 5.64
N ALA A 343 18.51 -3.28 5.55
CA ALA A 343 19.50 -4.19 6.14
C ALA A 343 19.31 -4.30 7.67
N ASN A 344 19.09 -3.17 8.35
CA ASN A 344 18.79 -3.13 9.78
C ASN A 344 17.47 -3.81 10.16
N LYS A 345 16.56 -3.99 9.19
CA LYS A 345 15.31 -4.76 9.35
C LYS A 345 15.44 -6.25 9.01
N GLY A 346 16.66 -6.75 8.80
CA GLY A 346 16.90 -8.17 8.52
C GLY A 346 16.63 -8.58 7.08
N ALA A 347 16.66 -7.63 6.13
CA ALA A 347 16.40 -7.91 4.71
C ALA A 347 17.32 -9.00 4.13
N TRP A 348 18.58 -9.09 4.59
CA TRP A 348 19.52 -10.11 4.12
C TRP A 348 18.96 -11.53 4.27
N GLY A 349 18.48 -11.88 5.47
CA GLY A 349 17.93 -13.22 5.74
C GLY A 349 16.66 -13.51 4.96
N ILE A 350 15.77 -12.51 4.82
CA ILE A 350 14.51 -12.64 4.06
C ILE A 350 14.80 -12.90 2.58
N VAL A 351 15.75 -12.15 2.00
CA VAL A 351 16.04 -12.18 0.57
C VAL A 351 16.97 -13.34 0.19
N ARG A 352 17.83 -13.80 1.11
CA ARG A 352 18.71 -14.97 0.91
C ARG A 352 17.93 -16.17 0.40
N GLU A 353 16.76 -16.44 0.97
CA GLU A 353 15.92 -17.58 0.58
C GLU A 353 15.47 -17.50 -0.89
N LEU A 354 15.26 -16.29 -1.41
CA LEU A 354 14.89 -16.09 -2.82
C LEU A 354 15.97 -16.56 -3.80
N ALA A 355 17.25 -16.55 -3.39
CA ALA A 355 18.35 -17.02 -4.22
C ALA A 355 18.26 -18.54 -4.51
N PHE A 356 17.46 -19.28 -3.75
CA PHE A 356 17.20 -20.71 -3.94
C PHE A 356 15.88 -21.00 -4.66
N SER A 357 15.11 -19.98 -5.04
CA SER A 357 13.84 -20.15 -5.76
C SER A 357 14.01 -20.95 -7.06
N SER A 358 13.03 -21.81 -7.38
CA SER A 358 12.93 -22.45 -8.69
C SER A 358 12.59 -21.46 -9.80
N ASN A 359 11.94 -20.34 -9.45
CA ASN A 359 11.61 -19.29 -10.40
C ASN A 359 12.83 -18.40 -10.64
N GLU A 360 13.35 -18.45 -11.86
CA GLU A 360 14.53 -17.69 -12.28
C GLU A 360 14.36 -16.18 -12.10
N ARG A 361 13.15 -15.64 -12.27
CA ARG A 361 12.89 -14.20 -12.09
C ARG A 361 13.00 -13.80 -10.63
N VAL A 362 12.36 -14.56 -9.73
CA VAL A 362 12.43 -14.35 -8.26
C VAL A 362 13.87 -14.46 -7.79
N LYS A 363 14.58 -15.50 -8.23
CA LYS A 363 16.00 -15.70 -7.93
C LYS A 363 16.84 -14.51 -8.38
N THR A 364 16.66 -14.07 -9.62
CA THR A 364 17.43 -12.95 -10.20
C THR A 364 17.26 -11.68 -9.36
N VAL A 365 16.01 -11.28 -9.07
CA VAL A 365 15.78 -10.06 -8.28
C VAL A 365 16.26 -10.21 -6.84
N GLY A 366 16.16 -11.41 -6.25
CA GLY A 366 16.70 -11.70 -4.93
C GLY A 366 18.21 -11.45 -4.87
N VAL A 367 18.97 -11.99 -5.84
CA VAL A 367 20.42 -11.79 -5.90
C VAL A 367 20.79 -10.33 -6.20
N GLU A 368 20.01 -9.61 -7.02
CA GLU A 368 20.20 -8.17 -7.21
C GLU A 368 20.01 -7.36 -5.92
N VAL A 369 19.03 -7.73 -5.07
CA VAL A 369 18.89 -7.12 -3.74
C VAL A 369 20.09 -7.45 -2.86
N LEU A 370 20.56 -8.71 -2.80
CA LEU A 370 21.76 -9.09 -2.03
C LEU A 370 22.99 -8.26 -2.46
N CYS A 371 23.17 -8.05 -3.77
CA CYS A 371 24.21 -7.18 -4.31
C CYS A 371 24.10 -5.76 -3.77
N ASN A 372 22.90 -5.15 -3.78
CA ASN A 372 22.71 -3.81 -3.24
C ASN A 372 23.03 -3.75 -1.75
N LEU A 373 22.59 -4.75 -0.98
CA LEU A 373 22.80 -4.80 0.48
C LEU A 373 24.26 -5.06 0.89
N SER A 374 25.07 -5.64 -0.01
CA SER A 374 26.49 -5.93 0.24
C SER A 374 27.33 -4.70 0.57
N SER A 375 26.89 -3.51 0.14
CA SER A 375 27.50 -2.21 0.45
C SER A 375 27.11 -1.64 1.84
N THR A 376 26.29 -2.35 2.62
CA THR A 376 25.83 -1.85 3.92
C THR A 376 26.73 -2.31 5.04
N GLU A 377 27.03 -1.42 5.98
CA GLU A 377 27.82 -1.72 7.18
C GLU A 377 27.28 -2.95 7.93
N LYS A 378 25.95 -3.04 8.10
CA LYS A 378 25.31 -4.19 8.78
C LYS A 378 25.65 -5.54 8.15
N VAL A 379 25.69 -5.62 6.82
CA VAL A 379 26.04 -6.85 6.08
C VAL A 379 27.55 -7.07 6.11
N ARG A 380 28.36 -6.01 6.02
CA ARG A 380 29.82 -6.12 6.14
C ARG A 380 30.24 -6.64 7.51
N GLU A 381 29.65 -6.14 8.59
CA GLU A 381 29.88 -6.62 9.95
C GLU A 381 29.53 -8.11 10.08
N TRP A 382 28.43 -8.54 9.47
CA TRP A 382 28.01 -9.95 9.45
C TRP A 382 29.06 -10.85 8.79
N PHE A 383 29.58 -10.46 7.62
CA PHE A 383 30.63 -11.21 6.93
C PHE A 383 31.98 -11.12 7.65
N SER A 384 32.32 -9.96 8.20
CA SER A 384 33.57 -9.76 8.96
C SER A 384 33.60 -10.61 10.23
N ALA A 385 32.44 -10.86 10.85
CA ALA A 385 32.32 -11.77 11.99
C ALA A 385 32.71 -13.22 11.65
N SER A 386 32.85 -13.57 10.37
CA SER A 386 33.36 -14.87 9.90
C SER A 386 32.64 -16.07 10.52
N THR A 387 31.34 -15.94 10.75
CA THR A 387 30.50 -17.02 11.31
C THR A 387 30.29 -18.12 10.28
N GLY A 388 29.89 -19.32 10.72
CA GLY A 388 29.56 -20.41 9.79
C GLY A 388 28.48 -20.02 8.77
N SER A 389 27.47 -19.27 9.20
CA SER A 389 26.39 -18.79 8.31
C SER A 389 26.89 -17.74 7.31
N ALA A 390 27.77 -16.82 7.72
CA ALA A 390 28.43 -15.90 6.80
C ALA A 390 29.27 -16.64 5.76
N GLN A 391 29.99 -17.69 6.17
CA GLN A 391 30.79 -18.49 5.24
C GLN A 391 29.91 -19.28 4.25
N GLU A 392 28.75 -19.77 4.68
CA GLU A 392 27.76 -20.37 3.78
C GLU A 392 27.20 -19.37 2.78
N ASP A 393 26.84 -18.16 3.23
CA ASP A 393 26.36 -17.08 2.34
C ASP A 393 27.41 -16.71 1.30
N PHE A 394 28.67 -16.61 1.71
CA PHE A 394 29.77 -16.31 0.80
C PHE A 394 29.96 -17.40 -0.25
N LYS A 395 29.82 -18.68 0.15
CA LYS A 395 29.84 -19.82 -0.78
C LYS A 395 28.69 -19.77 -1.77
N VAL A 396 27.49 -19.41 -1.31
CA VAL A 396 26.30 -19.26 -2.16
C VAL A 396 26.53 -18.16 -3.20
N LEU A 397 27.01 -16.99 -2.79
CA LEU A 397 27.37 -15.91 -3.72
C LEU A 397 28.45 -16.34 -4.73
N THR A 398 29.47 -17.07 -4.27
CA THR A 398 30.52 -17.62 -5.14
C THR A 398 29.95 -18.60 -6.16
N ALA A 399 29.00 -19.45 -5.78
CA ALA A 399 28.35 -20.38 -6.71
C ALA A 399 27.46 -19.64 -7.72
N LEU A 400 26.69 -18.65 -7.26
CA LEU A 400 25.82 -17.83 -8.11
C LEU A 400 26.59 -16.98 -9.11
N ALA A 401 27.81 -16.56 -8.76
CA ALA A 401 28.71 -15.85 -9.68
C ALA A 401 29.05 -16.67 -10.95
N SER A 402 28.93 -18.00 -10.91
CA SER A 402 29.10 -18.89 -12.06
C SER A 402 27.80 -19.51 -12.56
N ALA A 403 26.64 -19.06 -12.09
CA ALA A 403 25.35 -19.60 -12.48
C ALA A 403 24.81 -18.97 -13.79
N GLU A 404 23.78 -19.57 -14.37
CA GLU A 404 22.92 -18.90 -15.37
C GLU A 404 21.63 -18.41 -14.68
N PRO A 405 21.01 -17.30 -15.15
CA PRO A 405 21.39 -16.44 -16.28
C PRO A 405 22.46 -15.39 -15.96
N LEU A 406 23.00 -14.72 -17.00
CA LEU A 406 23.96 -13.60 -16.90
C LEU A 406 23.64 -12.56 -15.82
N ARG A 407 22.35 -12.19 -15.65
CA ARG A 407 21.96 -11.22 -14.61
C ARG A 407 22.33 -11.67 -13.20
N ILE A 408 22.20 -12.97 -12.91
CA ILE A 408 22.61 -13.54 -11.62
C ILE A 408 24.12 -13.41 -11.46
N ARG A 409 24.92 -13.73 -12.50
CA ARG A 409 26.38 -13.58 -12.43
C ARG A 409 26.79 -12.15 -12.17
N ILE A 410 26.21 -11.19 -12.89
CA ILE A 410 26.49 -9.76 -12.70
C ILE A 410 26.23 -9.34 -11.25
N ALA A 411 25.07 -9.70 -10.70
CA ALA A 411 24.70 -9.34 -9.34
C ALA A 411 25.57 -10.05 -8.29
N ALA A 412 25.78 -11.35 -8.43
CA ALA A 412 26.58 -12.14 -7.49
C ALA A 412 28.07 -11.74 -7.50
N THR A 413 28.67 -11.54 -8.67
CA THR A 413 30.04 -11.01 -8.77
C THR A 413 30.16 -9.59 -8.24
N GLY A 414 29.13 -8.75 -8.45
CA GLY A 414 29.06 -7.42 -7.86
C GLY A 414 29.01 -7.44 -6.33
N ALA A 415 28.24 -8.37 -5.76
CA ALA A 415 28.18 -8.59 -4.32
C ALA A 415 29.56 -8.99 -3.76
N LEU A 416 30.22 -9.98 -4.38
CA LEU A 416 31.56 -10.43 -3.98
C LEU A 416 32.59 -9.31 -4.05
N ALA A 417 32.62 -8.57 -5.16
CA ALA A 417 33.54 -7.44 -5.32
C ALA A 417 33.30 -6.36 -4.25
N THR A 418 32.05 -6.03 -3.97
CA THR A 418 31.69 -5.02 -2.95
C THR A 418 32.13 -5.46 -1.56
N LEU A 419 31.84 -6.70 -1.17
CA LEU A 419 32.21 -7.24 0.15
C LEU A 419 33.72 -7.26 0.36
N LEU A 420 34.49 -7.63 -0.68
CA LEU A 420 35.95 -7.73 -0.60
C LEU A 420 36.64 -6.35 -0.63
N MET A 421 36.13 -5.41 -1.43
CA MET A 421 36.70 -4.06 -1.52
C MET A 421 36.50 -3.23 -0.25
N GLU A 422 35.44 -3.49 0.51
CA GLU A 422 35.13 -2.79 1.77
C GLU A 422 35.55 -3.61 3.01
N ASP A 423 36.44 -4.60 2.84
CA ASP A 423 36.98 -5.42 3.92
C ASP A 423 37.86 -4.59 4.86
N ASP A 424 37.86 -4.95 6.14
CA ASP A 424 38.46 -4.14 7.21
C ASP A 424 39.94 -4.51 7.42
N GLU A 425 40.83 -3.63 6.96
CA GLU A 425 42.29 -3.76 7.14
C GLU A 425 42.67 -3.80 8.63
N GLU A 426 42.00 -3.02 9.50
CA GLU A 426 42.31 -2.98 10.94
C GLU A 426 41.99 -4.32 11.63
N ARG A 427 41.09 -5.11 11.04
CA ARG A 427 40.70 -6.44 11.52
C ARG A 427 41.39 -7.56 10.76
N ASP A 428 42.47 -7.26 10.05
CA ASP A 428 43.25 -8.25 9.31
C ASP A 428 42.34 -8.92 8.25
N PHE A 429 41.67 -8.15 7.39
CA PHE A 429 40.94 -8.62 6.18
C PHE A 429 40.14 -9.93 6.34
N PRO A 430 39.15 -9.98 7.26
CA PRO A 430 38.43 -11.21 7.57
C PRO A 430 37.64 -11.78 6.37
N ILE A 431 37.08 -10.92 5.51
CA ILE A 431 36.28 -11.36 4.36
C ILE A 431 37.19 -11.97 3.28
N ALA A 432 38.36 -11.37 3.02
CA ALA A 432 39.36 -11.91 2.10
C ALA A 432 39.88 -13.28 2.56
N ARG A 433 40.18 -13.45 3.86
CA ARG A 433 40.55 -14.77 4.40
C ARG A 433 39.44 -15.80 4.24
N MET A 434 38.19 -15.40 4.48
CA MET A 434 37.04 -16.27 4.27
C MET A 434 36.88 -16.65 2.80
N ALA A 435 37.15 -15.72 1.87
CA ALA A 435 37.14 -15.97 0.44
C ALA A 435 38.20 -17.00 0.02
N VAL A 436 39.43 -16.87 0.51
CA VAL A 436 40.51 -17.85 0.24
C VAL A 436 40.19 -19.21 0.84
N ARG A 437 39.73 -19.25 2.10
CA ARG A 437 39.34 -20.49 2.77
C ARG A 437 38.20 -21.19 2.05
N ASN A 438 37.33 -20.43 1.38
CA ASN A 438 36.42 -20.99 0.40
C ASN A 438 37.21 -21.39 -0.85
N GLY A 439 37.71 -22.63 -0.89
CA GLY A 439 38.53 -23.14 -2.00
C GLY A 439 37.89 -23.10 -3.41
N MET A 440 36.65 -22.61 -3.55
CA MET A 440 36.02 -22.33 -4.84
C MET A 440 36.19 -20.89 -5.31
N THR A 441 36.43 -19.91 -4.42
CA THR A 441 36.39 -18.49 -4.79
C THR A 441 37.52 -18.11 -5.72
N VAL A 442 38.78 -18.39 -5.37
CA VAL A 442 39.93 -18.09 -6.24
C VAL A 442 39.79 -18.76 -7.62
N PRO A 443 39.53 -20.08 -7.72
CA PRO A 443 39.33 -20.72 -9.02
C PRO A 443 38.16 -20.14 -9.84
N SER A 444 37.04 -19.78 -9.20
CA SER A 444 35.90 -19.19 -9.89
C SER A 444 36.20 -17.78 -10.40
N LEU A 445 36.88 -16.94 -9.59
CA LEU A 445 37.35 -15.62 -10.04
C LEU A 445 38.31 -15.75 -11.22
N SER A 446 39.30 -16.65 -11.12
CA SER A 446 40.25 -16.89 -12.21
C SER A 446 39.59 -17.34 -13.50
N ARG A 447 38.62 -18.26 -13.43
CA ARG A 447 37.85 -18.69 -14.59
C ARG A 447 37.10 -17.52 -15.23
N MET A 448 36.37 -16.73 -14.44
CA MET A 448 35.63 -15.58 -14.96
C MET A 448 36.56 -14.55 -15.61
N ILE A 449 37.70 -14.23 -14.98
CA ILE A 449 38.65 -13.24 -15.52
C ILE A 449 39.24 -13.68 -16.87
N THR A 450 39.56 -14.97 -17.01
CA THR A 450 40.27 -15.52 -18.18
C THR A 450 39.36 -15.95 -19.32
N ASP A 451 38.07 -16.17 -19.07
CA ASP A 451 37.11 -16.55 -20.12
C ASP A 451 36.87 -15.39 -21.09
N GLU A 452 37.38 -15.53 -22.32
CA GLU A 452 37.23 -14.52 -23.39
C GLU A 452 35.77 -14.37 -23.86
N HIS A 453 34.90 -15.34 -23.57
CA HIS A 453 33.48 -15.32 -23.92
C HIS A 453 32.57 -14.81 -22.81
N GLU A 454 33.11 -14.58 -21.61
CA GLU A 454 32.32 -14.03 -20.50
C GLU A 454 32.03 -12.55 -20.69
N ASP A 455 30.89 -12.10 -20.16
CA ASP A 455 30.49 -10.70 -20.17
C ASP A 455 31.56 -9.79 -19.54
N MET A 456 31.91 -8.70 -20.22
CA MET A 456 32.97 -7.81 -19.78
C MET A 456 32.70 -7.18 -18.42
N GLY A 457 31.43 -6.94 -18.10
CA GLY A 457 31.01 -6.47 -16.78
C GLY A 457 31.25 -7.51 -15.68
N VAL A 458 31.03 -8.80 -15.95
CA VAL A 458 31.34 -9.90 -15.03
C VAL A 458 32.86 -10.02 -14.85
N ARG A 459 33.63 -10.00 -15.95
CA ARG A 459 35.11 -10.06 -15.92
C ARG A 459 35.71 -8.91 -15.11
N TYR A 460 35.23 -7.68 -15.32
CA TYR A 460 35.66 -6.51 -14.58
C TYR A 460 35.39 -6.66 -13.07
N ARG A 461 34.18 -7.06 -12.67
CA ARG A 461 33.84 -7.26 -11.24
C ARG A 461 34.65 -8.38 -10.61
N ALA A 462 34.88 -9.48 -11.33
CA ALA A 462 35.74 -10.56 -10.87
C ALA A 462 37.19 -10.08 -10.68
N ALA A 463 37.72 -9.25 -11.58
CA ALA A 463 39.02 -8.63 -11.44
C ALA A 463 39.09 -7.65 -10.25
N THR A 464 38.01 -6.91 -9.96
CA THR A 464 37.92 -6.06 -8.76
C THR A 464 37.96 -6.91 -7.48
N ALA A 465 37.19 -8.00 -7.43
CA ALA A 465 37.25 -8.95 -6.31
C ALA A 465 38.65 -9.55 -6.13
N ALA A 466 39.31 -9.90 -7.24
CA ALA A 466 40.68 -10.43 -7.23
C ALA A 466 41.69 -9.38 -6.73
N GLN A 467 41.59 -8.13 -7.18
CA GLN A 467 42.42 -7.03 -6.71
C GLN A 467 42.32 -6.87 -5.18
N ALA A 468 41.12 -6.91 -4.62
CA ALA A 468 40.92 -6.80 -3.17
C ALA A 468 41.61 -7.94 -2.40
N ILE A 469 41.50 -9.18 -2.89
CA ILE A 469 42.21 -10.33 -2.28
C ILE A 469 43.73 -10.14 -2.38
N ILE A 470 44.24 -9.72 -3.53
CA ILE A 470 45.68 -9.46 -3.73
C ILE A 470 46.16 -8.36 -2.77
N ALA A 471 45.44 -7.24 -2.70
CA ALA A 471 45.79 -6.10 -1.86
C ALA A 471 45.77 -6.44 -0.35
N SER A 472 44.95 -7.40 0.07
CA SER A 472 44.91 -7.86 1.46
C SER A 472 46.12 -8.71 1.88
N GLY A 473 46.95 -9.15 0.93
CA GLY A 473 48.15 -9.97 1.21
C GLY A 473 47.85 -11.37 1.78
N VAL A 474 46.61 -11.84 1.71
CA VAL A 474 46.23 -13.19 2.16
C VAL A 474 46.72 -14.27 1.19
N ASP A 475 47.01 -15.46 1.70
CA ASP A 475 47.44 -16.62 0.91
C ASP A 475 46.47 -16.87 -0.27
N GLY A 476 46.98 -17.16 -1.47
CA GLY A 476 46.16 -17.34 -2.68
C GLY A 476 46.02 -16.10 -3.56
N GLY A 477 46.54 -14.94 -3.14
CA GLY A 477 46.72 -13.77 -4.01
C GLY A 477 47.66 -14.04 -5.18
N GLU A 478 48.69 -14.87 -5.01
CA GLU A 478 49.68 -15.21 -6.05
C GLU A 478 49.04 -15.84 -7.30
N ASP A 479 48.10 -16.78 -7.12
CA ASP A 479 47.36 -17.42 -8.21
C ASP A 479 46.51 -16.39 -8.99
N LEU A 480 45.97 -15.39 -8.29
CA LEU A 480 45.21 -14.31 -8.90
C LEU A 480 46.12 -13.31 -9.63
N ILE A 481 47.31 -13.01 -9.11
CA ILE A 481 48.32 -12.20 -9.82
C ILE A 481 48.66 -12.88 -11.16
N GLU A 482 48.92 -14.18 -11.14
CA GLU A 482 49.23 -14.93 -12.36
C GLU A 482 48.04 -14.98 -13.32
N THR A 483 46.82 -15.10 -12.79
CA THR A 483 45.59 -14.98 -13.58
C THR A 483 45.51 -13.61 -14.27
N LEU A 484 45.80 -12.52 -13.56
CA LEU A 484 45.75 -11.16 -14.09
C LEU A 484 46.83 -10.92 -15.17
N ARG A 485 48.04 -11.47 -15.01
CA ARG A 485 49.08 -11.42 -16.05
C ARG A 485 48.67 -12.14 -17.33
N ASN A 486 47.98 -13.26 -17.20
CA ASN A 486 47.53 -14.08 -18.33
C ASN A 486 46.19 -13.63 -18.93
N CYS A 487 45.51 -12.66 -18.33
CA CYS A 487 44.22 -12.21 -18.82
C CYS A 487 44.38 -11.45 -20.14
N LYS A 488 43.60 -11.86 -21.14
CA LYS A 488 43.57 -11.20 -22.45
C LYS A 488 42.38 -10.26 -22.50
N ILE A 489 42.67 -8.98 -22.75
CA ILE A 489 41.67 -7.95 -22.99
C ILE A 489 42.02 -7.33 -24.35
N ALA A 490 41.10 -7.43 -25.32
CA ALA A 490 41.35 -7.00 -26.70
C ALA A 490 41.90 -5.57 -26.75
N SER A 491 43.08 -5.37 -27.34
CA SER A 491 43.81 -4.10 -27.33
C SER A 491 43.00 -2.93 -27.90
N ASP A 492 42.14 -3.23 -28.88
CA ASP A 492 41.45 -2.23 -29.71
C ASP A 492 39.97 -2.07 -29.33
N SER A 493 39.56 -2.59 -28.16
CA SER A 493 38.18 -2.42 -27.70
C SER A 493 37.96 -0.98 -27.20
N ASP A 494 37.05 -0.26 -27.86
CA ASP A 494 36.50 1.02 -27.42
C ASP A 494 35.44 0.88 -26.30
N ASP A 495 35.21 -0.34 -25.80
CA ASP A 495 34.28 -0.59 -24.70
C ASP A 495 34.84 0.01 -23.39
N ALA A 496 34.09 0.94 -22.79
CA ALA A 496 34.50 1.66 -21.58
C ALA A 496 34.79 0.71 -20.39
N VAL A 497 34.11 -0.42 -20.29
CA VAL A 497 34.34 -1.44 -19.26
C VAL A 497 35.64 -2.19 -19.55
N ALA A 498 35.91 -2.54 -20.81
CA ALA A 498 37.17 -3.16 -21.19
C ALA A 498 38.38 -2.25 -20.92
N VAL A 499 38.25 -0.95 -21.20
CA VAL A 499 39.28 0.06 -20.86
C VAL A 499 39.48 0.14 -19.35
N SER A 500 38.40 0.18 -18.57
CA SER A 500 38.45 0.20 -17.10
C SER A 500 39.10 -1.07 -16.53
N MET A 501 38.83 -2.23 -17.13
CA MET A 501 39.46 -3.49 -16.75
C MET A 501 40.95 -3.50 -17.04
N LYS A 502 41.40 -3.03 -18.22
CA LYS A 502 42.84 -2.92 -18.53
C LYS A 502 43.56 -2.05 -17.51
N GLU A 503 42.98 -0.91 -17.18
CA GLU A 503 43.56 0.03 -16.22
C GLU A 503 43.60 -0.54 -14.80
N LEU A 504 42.55 -1.27 -14.38
CA LEU A 504 42.51 -1.98 -13.11
C LEU A 504 43.62 -3.04 -13.02
N VAL A 505 43.75 -3.87 -14.06
CA VAL A 505 44.76 -4.95 -14.13
C VAL A 505 46.16 -4.36 -14.08
N ARG A 506 46.45 -3.34 -14.91
CA ARG A 506 47.74 -2.65 -14.95
C ARG A 506 48.13 -2.10 -13.57
N LYS A 507 47.25 -1.33 -12.94
CA LYS A 507 47.49 -0.76 -11.61
C LYS A 507 47.73 -1.83 -10.54
N THR A 508 46.99 -2.93 -10.60
CA THR A 508 47.14 -4.03 -9.63
C THR A 508 48.51 -4.69 -9.76
N LEU A 509 48.97 -4.94 -10.99
CA LEU A 509 50.27 -5.56 -11.24
C LEU A 509 51.44 -4.64 -10.86
N GLU A 510 51.35 -3.34 -11.14
CA GLU A 510 52.37 -2.35 -10.74
C GLU A 510 52.56 -2.33 -9.21
N LEU A 511 51.48 -2.35 -8.44
CA LEU A 511 51.55 -2.40 -6.96
C LEU A 511 52.20 -3.69 -6.43
N CYS A 512 52.06 -4.80 -7.15
CA CYS A 512 52.68 -6.07 -6.77
C CYS A 512 54.18 -6.08 -7.06
N GLU A 513 54.62 -5.43 -8.14
CA GLU A 513 56.03 -5.33 -8.52
C GLU A 513 56.83 -4.44 -7.56
N ASP A 514 56.23 -3.37 -7.03
CA ASP A 514 56.87 -2.48 -6.05
C ASP A 514 57.03 -3.11 -4.66
N SER A 515 56.27 -4.18 -4.38
CA SER A 515 56.26 -4.86 -3.07
C SER A 515 57.18 -6.10 -3.01
N CYS A 516 57.69 -6.56 -4.16
CA CYS A 516 58.64 -7.68 -4.28
C CYS A 516 60.09 -7.17 -4.34
#